data_AF-A0A1Q6DHB8-F1
#
_entry.id   AF-A0A1Q6DHB8-F1
#
_cell.length_a   1.000
_cell.length_b   1.000
_cell.length_c   1.000
_cell.angle_alpha   90.00
_cell.angle_beta   90.00
_cell.angle_gamma   90.00
#
_symmetry.space_group_name_H-M   'P 1'
#
loop_
_entity.id
_entity.type
_entity.pdbx_description
1 polymer ?
#
loop_
_entity_poly.entity_id
_entity_poly.type
_entity_poly.pdbx_seq_one_letter_code
_entity_poly.pdbx_strand_id
1 'polypeptide(L)'
;MTQSLLLICSGFIVGIGAAFTGLGGGFLIIPLLLFLGYTAQKAVGTSFMAILVIAISAVIAHNKLTHVDYRAGILLGIGGIAGAQIGARLVEHVSTANFKKIFAVILLGLAAYVFFKN
;
A
#
# COMPACT_ATOMS: atom_id res chain seq x y z
N MET A 1 0.12 18.66 -17.96
CA MET A 1 -0.57 19.43 -16.89
C MET A 1 -1.75 18.66 -16.29
N THR A 2 -2.67 18.09 -17.11
CA THR A 2 -3.84 17.33 -16.63
C THR A 2 -3.49 16.08 -15.81
N GLN A 3 -2.47 15.32 -16.23
CA GLN A 3 -2.00 14.11 -15.52
C GLN A 3 -1.48 14.41 -14.10
N SER A 4 -0.70 15.49 -13.94
CA SER A 4 -0.14 15.90 -12.65
C SER A 4 -1.24 16.32 -11.66
N LEU A 5 -2.27 17.03 -12.13
CA LEU A 5 -3.41 17.41 -11.31
C LEU A 5 -4.18 16.18 -10.83
N LEU A 6 -4.38 15.21 -11.71
CA LEU A 6 -5.05 13.94 -11.40
C LEU A 6 -4.29 13.15 -10.33
N LEU A 7 -2.96 13.09 -10.40
CA LEU A 7 -2.11 12.46 -9.39
C LEU A 7 -2.19 13.17 -8.03
N ILE A 8 -2.25 14.50 -8.00
CA ILE A 8 -2.37 15.27 -6.76
C ILE A 8 -3.73 15.01 -6.10
N CYS A 9 -4.83 15.14 -6.85
CA CYS A 9 -6.18 14.93 -6.32
C CYS A 9 -6.38 13.48 -5.83
N SER A 10 -5.93 12.50 -6.62
CA SER A 10 -6.02 11.10 -6.24
C SER A 10 -5.12 10.77 -5.04
N GLY A 11 -3.90 11.31 -4.99
CA GLY A 11 -3.02 11.18 -3.82
C GLY A 11 -3.65 11.70 -2.53
N PHE A 12 -4.39 12.81 -2.60
CA PHE A 12 -5.12 13.36 -1.47
C PHE A 12 -6.24 12.42 -0.98
N ILE A 13 -7.10 11.95 -1.89
CA ILE A 13 -8.19 11.01 -1.58
C ILE A 13 -7.63 9.71 -0.98
N VAL A 14 -6.59 9.17 -1.61
CA VAL A 14 -5.95 7.94 -1.17
C VAL A 14 -5.28 8.12 0.19
N GLY A 15 -4.62 9.25 0.43
CA GLY A 15 -4.03 9.57 1.73
C GLY A 15 -5.05 9.57 2.86
N ILE A 16 -6.21 10.19 2.66
CA ILE A 16 -7.31 10.19 3.64
C ILE A 16 -7.82 8.77 3.88
N GLY A 17 -8.11 8.01 2.82
CA GLY A 17 -8.60 6.63 2.95
C GLY A 17 -7.58 5.70 3.61
N ALA A 18 -6.30 5.88 3.29
CA ALA A 18 -5.20 5.12 3.89
C ALA A 18 -5.04 5.41 5.39
N ALA A 19 -5.12 6.69 5.78
CA ALA A 19 -5.05 7.10 7.17
C ALA A 19 -6.26 6.59 7.98
N PHE A 20 -7.47 6.62 7.39
CA PHE A 20 -8.68 6.12 8.04
C PHE A 20 -8.67 4.60 8.24
N THR A 21 -8.24 3.84 7.23
CA THR A 21 -8.23 2.37 7.28
C THR A 21 -7.04 1.78 8.01
N GLY A 22 -5.95 2.53 8.20
CA GLY A 22 -4.71 2.04 8.81
C GLY A 22 -3.94 1.03 7.95
N LEU A 23 -4.39 0.73 6.72
CA LEU A 23 -3.82 -0.29 5.83
C LEU A 23 -2.58 0.20 5.04
N GLY A 24 -2.12 1.44 5.26
CA GLY A 24 -0.96 2.01 4.58
C GLY A 24 -1.22 2.52 3.15
N GLY A 25 -2.40 2.27 2.56
CA GLY A 25 -2.83 2.89 1.30
C GLY A 25 -2.42 2.16 0.01
N GLY A 26 -1.53 1.17 0.07
CA GLY A 26 -1.09 0.41 -1.10
C GLY A 26 -2.23 -0.25 -1.90
N PHE A 27 -3.29 -0.67 -1.20
CA PHE A 27 -4.50 -1.25 -1.82
C PHE A 27 -5.27 -0.25 -2.72
N LEU A 28 -5.07 1.06 -2.53
CA LEU A 28 -5.64 2.11 -3.38
C LEU A 28 -4.63 2.65 -4.40
N ILE A 29 -3.38 2.88 -3.98
CA ILE A 29 -2.34 3.48 -4.83
C ILE A 29 -1.98 2.56 -6.00
N ILE A 30 -1.84 1.26 -5.75
CA ILE A 30 -1.39 0.30 -6.78
C ILE A 30 -2.43 0.18 -7.92
N PRO A 31 -3.74 -0.07 -7.66
CA PRO A 31 -4.74 -0.08 -8.72
C PRO A 31 -4.85 1.23 -9.49
N LEU A 32 -4.75 2.37 -8.79
CA LEU A 32 -4.78 3.69 -9.40
C LEU A 32 -3.64 3.87 -10.41
N LEU A 33 -2.39 3.55 -10.02
CA LEU A 33 -1.24 3.67 -10.92
C LEU A 33 -1.34 2.69 -12.10
N LEU A 34 -1.82 1.47 -11.86
CA LEU A 34 -2.07 0.50 -12.93
C LEU A 34 -3.19 0.96 -13.90
N PHE A 35 -4.19 1.67 -13.39
CA PHE A 35 -5.25 2.29 -14.19
C PHE A 35 -4.72 3.44 -15.05
N LEU A 36 -3.78 4.22 -14.52
CA LEU A 36 -3.06 5.27 -15.24
C LEU A 36 -2.02 4.74 -16.24
N GLY A 37 -1.91 3.40 -16.41
CA GLY A 37 -1.06 2.78 -17.41
C GLY A 37 0.38 2.51 -16.97
N TYR A 38 0.70 2.66 -15.68
CA TYR A 38 2.02 2.30 -15.16
C TYR A 38 2.18 0.78 -15.13
N THR A 39 3.43 0.30 -15.28
CA THR A 39 3.76 -1.12 -15.12
C THR A 39 3.63 -1.54 -13.66
N ALA A 40 3.47 -2.85 -13.40
CA ALA A 40 3.39 -3.37 -12.04
C ALA A 40 4.59 -2.96 -11.17
N GLN A 41 5.80 -3.00 -11.71
CA GLN A 41 7.03 -2.63 -11.00
C GLN A 41 7.04 -1.16 -10.61
N LYS A 42 6.66 -0.26 -11.53
CA LYS A 42 6.55 1.18 -11.23
C LYS A 42 5.45 1.44 -10.21
N ALA A 43 4.28 0.81 -10.37
CA ALA A 43 3.17 0.97 -9.44
C ALA A 43 3.54 0.54 -8.01
N VAL A 44 4.16 -0.63 -7.85
CA VAL A 44 4.62 -1.15 -6.56
C VAL A 44 5.68 -0.23 -5.95
N GLY A 45 6.73 0.11 -6.70
CA GLY A 45 7.82 0.97 -6.21
C GLY A 45 7.34 2.37 -5.79
N THR A 46 6.51 3.02 -6.62
CA THR A 46 5.93 4.33 -6.29
C THR A 46 4.99 4.23 -5.08
N SER A 47 4.19 3.16 -4.97
CA SER A 47 3.35 2.95 -3.80
C SER A 47 4.15 2.78 -2.51
N PHE A 48 5.30 2.09 -2.56
CA PHE A 48 6.18 1.92 -1.39
C PHE A 48 6.68 3.25 -0.84
N MET A 49 7.06 4.19 -1.71
CA MET A 49 7.46 5.54 -1.30
C MET A 49 6.31 6.31 -0.66
N ALA A 50 5.11 6.21 -1.23
CA ALA A 50 3.94 6.85 -0.64
C ALA A 50 3.55 6.23 0.71
N ILE A 51 3.57 4.89 0.81
CA ILE A 51 3.32 4.15 2.07
C ILE A 51 4.33 4.57 3.14
N LEU A 52 5.61 4.75 2.80
CA LEU A 52 6.62 5.21 3.74
C LEU A 52 6.24 6.57 4.35
N VAL A 53 5.85 7.54 3.51
CA VAL A 53 5.43 8.86 3.97
C VAL A 53 4.18 8.75 4.86
N ILE A 54 3.17 7.99 4.42
CA ILE A 54 1.93 7.75 5.18
C ILE A 54 2.25 7.12 6.54
N ALA A 55 3.11 6.10 6.58
CA ALA A 55 3.48 5.38 7.80
C ALA A 55 4.22 6.28 8.79
N ILE A 56 5.17 7.10 8.32
CA ILE A 56 5.87 8.08 9.18
C ILE A 56 4.86 9.07 9.77
N SER A 57 3.98 9.65 8.94
CA SER A 57 2.94 10.56 9.41
C SER A 57 1.98 9.89 10.41
N ALA A 58 1.57 8.65 10.15
CA ALA A 58 0.69 7.89 11.02
C ALA A 58 1.33 7.57 12.37
N VAL A 59 2.59 7.14 12.40
CA VAL A 59 3.33 6.88 13.65
C VAL A 59 3.47 8.16 14.47
N ILE A 60 3.84 9.28 13.85
CA ILE A 60 3.95 10.58 14.55
C ILE A 60 2.59 10.99 15.14
N ALA A 61 1.50 10.84 14.38
CA ALA A 61 0.16 11.21 14.84
C ALA A 61 -0.34 10.31 15.98
N HIS A 62 -0.19 8.99 15.85
CA HIS A 62 -0.70 8.02 16.84
C HIS A 62 0.20 7.89 18.07
N ASN A 63 1.49 8.20 17.95
CA ASN A 63 2.39 8.22 19.11
C ASN A 63 1.96 9.28 20.13
N LYS A 64 1.44 10.43 19.67
CA LYS A 64 0.87 11.46 20.56
C LYS A 64 -0.34 10.98 21.35
N LEU A 65 -1.00 9.92 20.88
CA LEU A 65 -2.15 9.30 21.53
C LEU A 65 -1.75 8.09 22.39
N THR A 66 -0.46 7.75 22.50
CA THR A 66 0.04 6.56 23.25
C THR A 66 -0.51 5.20 22.76
N HIS A 67 -1.00 5.13 21.52
CA HIS A 67 -1.60 3.91 20.95
C HIS A 67 -0.60 3.05 20.15
N VAL A 68 0.71 3.30 20.27
CA VAL A 68 1.73 2.64 19.44
C VAL A 68 2.40 1.51 20.22
N ASP A 69 2.15 0.27 19.79
CA ASP A 69 2.95 -0.89 20.22
C ASP A 69 4.23 -0.98 19.37
N TYR A 70 5.31 -0.44 19.91
CA TYR A 70 6.63 -0.45 19.27
C TYR A 70 7.21 -1.84 19.11
N ARG A 71 6.89 -2.79 20.00
CA ARG A 71 7.43 -4.14 19.94
C ARG A 71 6.82 -4.89 18.76
N ALA A 72 5.49 -4.86 18.64
CA ALA A 72 4.78 -5.41 17.49
C ALA A 72 5.23 -4.72 16.19
N GLY A 73 5.34 -3.39 16.21
CA GLY A 73 5.79 -2.60 15.06
C GLY A 73 7.17 -2.98 14.54
N ILE A 74 8.17 -3.14 15.42
CA ILE A 74 9.53 -3.53 15.04
C ILE A 74 9.56 -4.97 14.49
N LEU A 75 8.88 -5.91 15.15
CA LEU A 75 8.82 -7.31 14.69
C LEU A 75 8.19 -7.42 13.30
N LEU A 76 7.06 -6.74 13.09
CA LEU A 76 6.42 -6.64 11.77
C LEU A 76 7.32 -5.92 10.76
N GLY A 77 8.04 -4.89 11.19
CA GLY A 77 8.99 -4.15 10.35
C GLY A 77 10.12 -5.05 9.82
N ILE A 78 10.73 -5.85 10.69
CA ILE A 78 11.80 -6.79 10.30
C ILE A 78 11.28 -7.83 9.30
N GLY A 79 10.14 -8.46 9.61
CA GLY A 79 9.49 -9.41 8.70
C GLY A 79 9.09 -8.76 7.36
N GLY A 80 8.58 -7.53 7.41
CA GLY A 80 8.20 -6.74 6.26
C GLY A 80 9.39 -6.36 5.37
N ILE A 81 10.54 -6.00 5.95
CA ILE A 81 11.77 -5.74 5.19
C ILE A 81 12.19 -6.99 4.43
N ALA A 82 12.28 -8.15 5.10
CA ALA A 82 12.65 -9.40 4.45
C ALA A 82 11.67 -9.78 3.34
N GLY A 83 10.36 -9.68 3.61
CA GLY A 83 9.30 -9.94 2.64
C GLY A 83 9.33 -8.99 1.44
N ALA A 84 9.61 -7.70 1.66
CA ALA A 84 9.69 -6.70 0.59
C ALA A 84 10.86 -6.97 -0.37
N GLN A 85 12.02 -7.42 0.15
CA GLN A 85 13.15 -7.79 -0.71
C GLN A 85 12.81 -8.98 -1.61
N ILE A 86 12.15 -10.01 -1.06
CA ILE A 86 11.71 -11.19 -1.81
C ILE A 86 10.63 -10.81 -2.83
N GLY A 87 9.62 -10.03 -2.40
CA GLY A 87 8.51 -9.60 -3.23
C GLY A 87 8.95 -8.72 -4.41
N ALA A 88 9.93 -7.84 -4.21
CA ALA A 88 10.51 -7.02 -5.27
C ALA A 88 11.15 -7.88 -6.37
N ARG A 89 11.90 -8.93 -6.01
CA ARG A 89 12.46 -9.87 -6.99
C ARG A 89 11.39 -10.70 -7.67
N LEU A 90 10.36 -11.11 -6.94
CA LEU A 90 9.29 -11.92 -7.50
C LEU A 90 8.47 -11.14 -8.54
N VAL A 91 8.19 -9.85 -8.30
CA VAL A 91 7.39 -9.03 -9.22
C VAL A 91 8.08 -8.79 -10.57
N GLU A 92 9.42 -8.85 -10.62
CA GLU A 92 10.17 -8.76 -11.88
C GLU A 92 9.88 -9.92 -12.83
N HIS A 93 9.52 -11.09 -12.28
CA HIS A 93 9.23 -12.31 -13.04
C HIS A 93 7.73 -12.46 -13.37
N VAL A 94 6.89 -11.51 -12.97
CA VAL A 94 5.44 -11.57 -13.14
C VAL A 94 4.98 -10.51 -14.15
N SER A 95 4.24 -10.95 -15.17
CA SER A 95 3.65 -10.03 -16.15
C SER A 95 2.64 -9.09 -15.48
N THR A 96 2.50 -7.86 -15.98
CA THR A 96 1.55 -6.89 -15.41
C THR A 96 0.10 -7.40 -15.40
N ALA A 97 -0.28 -8.22 -16.39
CA ALA A 97 -1.60 -8.87 -16.42
C ALA A 97 -1.79 -9.90 -15.30
N ASN A 98 -0.79 -10.74 -15.05
CA ASN A 98 -0.85 -11.72 -13.96
C ASN A 98 -0.79 -11.03 -12.59
N PHE A 99 0.04 -9.99 -12.45
CA PHE A 99 0.08 -9.17 -11.24
C PHE A 99 -1.31 -8.60 -10.92
N LYS A 100 -2.01 -8.01 -11.89
CA LYS A 100 -3.38 -7.50 -11.72
C LYS A 100 -4.33 -8.57 -11.17
N LYS A 101 -4.29 -9.78 -11.74
CA LYS A 101 -5.15 -10.91 -11.29
C LYS A 101 -4.81 -11.34 -9.86
N ILE A 102 -3.54 -11.58 -9.57
CA ILE A 102 -3.08 -11.99 -8.23
C ILE A 102 -3.46 -10.93 -7.20
N PHE A 103 -3.19 -9.67 -7.51
CA PHE A 103 -3.51 -8.54 -6.63
C PHE A 103 -5.02 -8.44 -6.37
N ALA A 104 -5.85 -8.59 -7.40
CA ALA A 104 -7.31 -8.58 -7.26
C ALA A 104 -7.81 -9.73 -6.36
N VAL A 105 -7.28 -10.95 -6.53
CA VAL A 105 -7.64 -12.10 -5.69
C VAL A 105 -7.24 -11.86 -4.23
N ILE A 106 -6.05 -11.31 -3.98
CA ILE A 106 -5.60 -10.97 -2.62
C ILE A 106 -6.53 -9.93 -2.00
N LEU A 107 -6.91 -8.88 -2.73
CA LEU A 107 -7.81 -7.85 -2.22
C LEU A 107 -9.21 -8.39 -1.93
N LEU A 108 -9.77 -9.23 -2.80
CA LEU A 108 -11.06 -9.88 -2.56
C LEU A 108 -11.01 -10.81 -1.35
N GLY A 109 -9.93 -11.58 -1.21
CA GLY A 109 -9.71 -12.42 -0.02
C GLY A 109 -9.62 -11.60 1.27
N LEU A 110 -8.89 -10.48 1.24
CA LEU A 110 -8.81 -9.56 2.38
C LEU A 110 -10.17 -8.94 2.70
N ALA A 111 -10.92 -8.51 1.68
CA ALA A 111 -12.26 -7.95 1.85
C ALA A 111 -13.22 -8.97 2.47
N ALA A 112 -13.23 -10.20 1.96
CA ALA A 112 -14.03 -11.29 2.53
C ALA A 112 -13.62 -11.56 3.98
N TYR A 113 -12.32 -11.67 4.27
CA TYR A 113 -11.84 -11.91 5.63
C TYR A 113 -12.29 -10.83 6.60
N VAL A 114 -12.12 -9.55 6.25
CA VAL A 114 -12.55 -8.43 7.10
C VAL A 114 -14.07 -8.41 7.25
N PHE A 115 -14.82 -8.74 6.20
CA PHE A 115 -16.29 -8.75 6.25
C PHE A 115 -16.85 -9.86 7.16
N PHE A 116 -16.24 -11.05 7.15
CA PHE A 116 -16.70 -12.17 7.98
C PHE A 116 -16.06 -12.20 9.37
N LYS A 117 -14.96 -11.47 9.58
CA LYS A 117 -14.33 -11.35 10.88
C LYS A 117 -15.05 -10.26 11.69
N ASN A 118 -16.03 -10.73 12.46
CA ASN A 118 -16.84 -9.97 13.41
C ASN A 118 -16.03 -9.43 14.58
#